data_AF-A0A7K3WT70-F1
#
_entry.id   AF-A0A7K3WT70-F1
#
_cell.length_a   1.000
_cell.length_b   1.000
_cell.length_c   1.000
_cell.angle_alpha   90.00
_cell.angle_beta   90.00
_cell.angle_gamma   90.00
#
_symmetry.space_group_name_H-M   'P 1'
#
loop_
_entity.id
_entity.type
_entity.pdbx_description
1 polymer ?
#
loop_
_entity_poly.entity_id
_entity_poly.type
_entity_poly.pdbx_seq_one_letter_code
_entity_poly.pdbx_strand_id
1 'polypeptide(L)'
;MIRVENLEHLKKLASRVNGDFVDFHILIAGGLARSSKRIQYDPQFDAFCIINEIDESFQEIASNRISSETNLIDAIEKNALFQH
;
A
#
# COMPACT_ATOMS: atom_id res chain seq x y z
N MET A 1 5.70 -0.19 12.90
CA MET A 1 4.25 -0.43 12.71
C MET A 1 3.44 0.85 12.88
N ILE A 2 3.14 1.49 11.76
CA ILE A 2 2.30 2.70 11.68
C ILE A 2 1.01 2.31 10.95
N ARG A 3 -0.16 2.55 11.56
CA ARG A 3 -1.45 2.33 10.89
C ARG A 3 -1.65 3.42 9.83
N VAL A 4 -2.04 3.02 8.63
CA VAL A 4 -2.37 3.96 7.56
C VAL A 4 -3.79 4.48 7.80
N GLU A 5 -3.96 5.80 7.76
CA GLU A 5 -5.22 6.45 8.17
C GLU A 5 -6.12 6.84 7.00
N ASN A 6 -5.52 7.19 5.86
CA ASN A 6 -6.19 7.62 4.63
C ASN A 6 -5.19 7.53 3.46
N LEU A 7 -5.66 7.79 2.24
CA LEU A 7 -4.83 7.73 1.04
C LEU A 7 -3.65 8.71 1.07
N GLU A 8 -3.85 9.94 1.56
CA GLU A 8 -2.77 10.93 1.67
C GLU A 8 -1.68 10.49 2.66
N HIS A 9 -2.08 9.85 3.75
CA HIS A 9 -1.15 9.23 4.68
C HIS A 9 -0.38 8.09 4.00
N LEU A 10 -1.05 7.23 3.22
CA LEU A 10 -0.39 6.18 2.45
C LEU A 10 0.66 6.76 1.49
N LYS A 11 0.30 7.78 0.70
CA LYS A 11 1.21 8.48 -0.21
C LYS A 11 2.45 8.98 0.51
N LYS A 12 2.27 9.62 1.68
CA LYS A 12 3.37 10.12 2.49
C LYS A 12 4.29 9.01 2.99
N LEU A 13 3.74 7.89 3.46
CA LEU A 13 4.53 6.77 3.99
C LEU A 13 5.25 5.99 2.89
N ALA A 14 4.63 5.86 1.72
CA ALA A 14 5.18 5.16 0.56
C ALA A 14 6.11 6.02 -0.31
N SER A 15 6.22 7.33 -0.06
CA SER A 15 7.13 8.21 -0.77
C SER A 15 8.47 8.30 -0.03
N ARG A 16 9.52 7.71 -0.61
CA ARG A 16 10.89 7.82 -0.12
C ARG A 16 11.70 8.69 -1.08
N VAL A 17 12.60 9.52 -0.53
CA VAL A 17 13.45 10.43 -1.30
C VAL A 17 14.33 9.69 -2.32
N ASN A 18 14.70 8.45 -2.03
CA ASN A 18 15.52 7.60 -2.90
C ASN A 18 14.70 6.70 -3.84
N GLY A 19 13.36 6.75 -3.79
CA GLY A 19 12.49 5.90 -4.60
C GLY A 19 12.41 4.44 -4.13
N ASP A 20 12.86 4.12 -2.92
CA ASP A 20 12.74 2.75 -2.41
C ASP A 20 11.30 2.36 -2.10
N PHE A 21 10.99 1.09 -2.34
CA PHE A 21 9.77 0.49 -1.84
C PHE A 21 9.78 0.41 -0.31
N VAL A 22 8.61 0.63 0.28
CA VAL A 22 8.38 0.52 1.72
C VAL A 22 7.52 -0.69 1.99
N ASP A 23 7.83 -1.43 3.06
CA ASP A 23 7.10 -2.63 3.43
C ASP A 23 5.79 -2.27 4.15
N PHE A 24 4.71 -2.84 3.66
CA PHE A 24 3.38 -2.77 4.22
C PHE A 24 2.80 -4.16 4.42
N HIS A 25 1.78 -4.25 5.26
CA HIS A 25 0.95 -5.44 5.32
C HIS A 25 -0.51 -5.09 5.55
N ILE A 26 -1.39 -5.92 5.00
CA ILE A 26 -2.82 -5.91 5.28
C ILE A 26 -3.11 -7.06 6.24
N LEU A 27 -3.72 -6.77 7.39
CA LEU A 27 -4.29 -7.79 8.26
C LEU A 27 -5.52 -8.41 7.59
N ILE A 28 -5.53 -9.74 7.50
CA ILE A 28 -6.63 -10.53 6.93
C ILE A 28 -7.11 -11.57 7.94
N ALA A 29 -8.30 -12.14 7.70
CA ALA A 29 -8.92 -13.14 8.57
C ALA A 29 -8.97 -12.72 10.07
N GLY A 30 -9.38 -11.47 10.34
CA GLY A 30 -9.46 -10.94 11.70
C GLY A 30 -8.11 -10.75 12.40
N GLY A 31 -7.00 -10.67 11.64
CA GLY A 31 -5.65 -10.50 12.18
C GLY A 31 -4.87 -11.81 12.36
N LEU A 32 -5.45 -12.95 11.97
CA LEU A 32 -4.78 -14.26 12.04
C LEU A 32 -3.73 -14.47 10.93
N ALA A 33 -3.82 -13.70 9.86
CA ALA A 33 -2.86 -13.73 8.77
C ALA A 33 -2.59 -12.33 8.24
N ARG A 34 -1.52 -12.19 7.45
CA ARG A 34 -1.12 -10.94 6.81
C ARG A 34 -0.86 -11.14 5.32
N SER A 35 -1.23 -10.17 4.51
CA SER A 35 -0.77 -10.02 3.13
C SER A 35 0.32 -8.96 3.10
N SER A 36 1.57 -9.40 2.94
CA SER A 36 2.72 -8.50 2.80
C SER A 36 2.76 -7.88 1.41
N LYS A 37 3.15 -6.60 1.36
CA LYS A 37 3.25 -5.80 0.15
C LYS A 37 4.45 -4.88 0.26
N ARG A 38 5.09 -4.59 -0.87
CA ARG A 38 6.08 -3.51 -0.96
C ARG A 38 5.49 -2.42 -1.83
N ILE A 39 5.38 -1.20 -1.31
CA ILE A 39 4.68 -0.09 -1.96
C ILE A 39 5.62 1.10 -2.08
N GLN A 40 5.68 1.66 -3.28
CA GLN A 40 6.31 2.94 -3.56
C GLN A 40 5.25 3.89 -4.12
N TYR A 41 5.25 5.15 -3.69
CA TYR A 41 4.47 6.21 -4.31
C TYR A 41 5.41 7.20 -5.00
N ASP A 42 5.18 7.41 -6.30
CA ASP A 42 5.88 8.39 -7.11
C ASP A 42 5.03 9.67 -7.23
N PRO A 43 5.45 10.79 -6.60
CA PRO A 43 4.72 12.05 -6.67
C PRO A 43 4.83 12.75 -8.03
N GLN A 44 5.82 12.42 -8.87
CA GLN A 44 5.97 13.01 -10.20
C GLN A 44 4.87 12.54 -11.15
N PHE A 45 4.50 11.26 -11.05
CA PHE A 45 3.48 10.64 -11.92
C PHE A 45 2.13 10.44 -11.22
N ASP A 46 2.03 10.78 -9.93
CA ASP A 46 0.87 10.47 -9.07
C ASP A 46 0.46 8.99 -9.19
N ALA A 47 1.44 8.11 -9.03
CA ALA A 47 1.31 6.68 -9.26
C ALA A 47 1.92 5.84 -8.14
N PHE A 48 1.35 4.66 -7.93
CA PHE A 48 1.83 3.65 -7.01
C PHE A 48 2.45 2.50 -7.78
N CYS A 49 3.61 2.05 -7.32
CA CYS A 49 4.16 0.74 -7.65
C CYS A 49 3.92 -0.19 -6.47
N ILE A 50 3.25 -1.31 -6.70
CA ILE A 50 2.86 -2.28 -5.66
C ILE A 50 3.40 -3.65 -6.06
N ILE A 51 4.18 -4.24 -5.16
CA ILE A 51 4.62 -5.64 -5.23
C ILE A 51 3.83 -6.42 -4.19
N ASN A 52 3.07 -7.42 -4.62
CA ASN A 52 2.43 -8.36 -3.72
C ASN A 52 3.40 -9.51 -3.43
N GLU A 53 3.85 -9.65 -2.19
CA GLU A 53 4.88 -10.66 -1.87
C GLU A 53 4.35 -12.09 -1.80
N ILE A 54 3.02 -12.28 -1.79
CA ILE A 54 2.43 -13.62 -1.76
C ILE A 54 2.61 -14.34 -3.10
N ASP A 55 2.44 -13.62 -4.22
CA ASP A 55 2.45 -14.17 -5.58
C ASP A 55 3.47 -13.47 -6.49
N GLU A 56 4.29 -12.60 -5.93
CA GLU A 56 5.31 -11.79 -6.60
C GLU A 56 4.76 -10.91 -7.73
N SER A 57 3.45 -10.65 -7.75
CA SER A 57 2.84 -9.79 -8.77
C SER A 57 3.24 -8.33 -8.57
N PHE A 58 3.51 -7.65 -9.69
CA PHE A 58 3.82 -6.23 -9.76
C PHE A 58 2.68 -5.48 -10.45
N GLN A 59 2.32 -4.31 -9.90
CA GLN A 59 1.30 -3.43 -10.45
C GLN A 59 1.76 -1.98 -10.36
N GLU A 60 1.56 -1.24 -11.45
CA GLU A 60 1.71 0.21 -11.49
C GLU A 60 0.33 0.84 -11.74
N ILE A 61 -0.13 1.65 -10.81
CA ILE A 61 -1.50 2.19 -10.79
C ILE A 61 -1.48 3.67 -10.44
N ALA A 62 -2.17 4.49 -11.25
CA ALA A 62 -2.41 5.88 -10.92
C ALA A 62 -3.23 6.01 -9.62
N SER A 63 -2.93 7.00 -8.78
CA SER A 63 -3.60 7.19 -7.48
C SER A 63 -5.12 7.27 -7.58
N ASN A 64 -5.66 7.82 -8.66
CA ASN A 64 -7.11 7.92 -8.87
C ASN A 64 -7.80 6.58 -9.17
N ARG A 65 -7.04 5.52 -9.48
CA ARG A 65 -7.52 4.16 -9.78
C ARG A 65 -7.26 3.17 -8.66
N ILE A 66 -6.57 3.59 -7.60
CA ILE A 66 -6.16 2.70 -6.50
C ILE A 66 -7.34 2.04 -5.78
N SER A 67 -8.49 2.72 -5.67
CA SER A 67 -9.69 2.19 -5.02
C SER A 67 -10.39 1.12 -5.87
N SER A 68 -10.35 1.21 -7.20
CA SER A 68 -11.02 0.27 -8.09
C SER A 68 -10.18 -0.95 -8.43
N GLU A 69 -8.85 -0.86 -8.33
CA GLU A 69 -7.93 -1.90 -8.81
C GLU A 69 -7.12 -2.57 -7.69
N THR A 70 -7.22 -2.07 -6.47
CA THR A 70 -6.53 -2.65 -5.31
C THR A 70 -7.46 -2.71 -4.11
N ASN A 71 -7.09 -3.52 -3.12
CA ASN A 71 -7.78 -3.57 -1.83
C ASN A 71 -7.18 -2.63 -0.78
N LEU A 72 -6.31 -1.69 -1.17
CA LEU A 72 -5.61 -0.81 -0.22
C LEU A 72 -6.56 0.17 0.46
N ILE A 73 -7.49 0.77 -0.28
CA ILE A 73 -8.48 1.71 0.29
C ILE A 73 -9.40 0.98 1.26
N ASP A 74 -9.99 -0.14 0.84
CA ASP A 74 -10.78 -1.00 1.72
C ASP A 74 -10.03 -1.40 3.00
N ALA A 75 -8.73 -1.70 2.90
CA ALA A 75 -7.90 -2.05 4.05
C ALA A 75 -7.65 -0.85 4.98
N ILE A 76 -7.50 0.37 4.45
CA ILE A 76 -7.41 1.59 5.25
C ILE A 76 -8.73 1.83 6.00
N GLU A 77 -9.86 1.76 5.30
CA GLU A 77 -11.19 1.95 5.89
C GLU A 77 -11.51 0.93 6.98
N LYS A 78 -11.01 -0.30 6.83
CA LYS A 78 -11.10 -1.38 7.82
C LYS A 78 -10.03 -1.34 8.90
N ASN A 79 -9.19 -0.30 8.95
CA ASN A 79 -8.08 -0.17 9.90
C ASN A 79 -7.08 -1.34 9.86
N ALA A 80 -6.92 -1.95 8.69
CA ALA A 80 -6.17 -3.18 8.48
C ALA A 80 -4.83 -2.99 7.74
N LEU A 81 -4.53 -1.80 7.19
CA LEU A 81 -3.27 -1.52 6.50
C LEU A 81 -2.24 -0.87 7.45
N PHE A 82 -1.03 -1.45 7.49
CA PHE A 82 0.06 -0.99 8.35
C PHE A 82 1.38 -0.95 7.58
N GLN A 83 2.16 0.10 7.80
CA GLN A 83 3.58 0.14 7.41
C GLN A 83 4.41 -0.61 8.46
N HIS A 84 5.34 -1.47 8.01
CA HIS A 84 6.27 -2.15 8.90
C HIS A 84 7.27 -1.18 9.53
#